data_AF-A0A7X3LQW8-F1
#
_entry.id   AF-A0A7X3LQW8-F1
#
_cell.length_a   1.000
_cell.length_b   1.000
_cell.length_c   1.000
_cell.angle_alpha   90.00
_cell.angle_beta   90.00
_cell.angle_gamma   90.00
#
_symmetry.space_group_name_H-M   'P 1'
#
loop_
_entity.id
_entity.type
_entity.pdbx_description
1 polymer ?
#
loop_
_entity_poly.entity_id
_entity_poly.type
_entity_poly.pdbx_seq_one_letter_code
_entity_poly.pdbx_strand_id
1 'polypeptide(L)'
;MRGNDPVCEARKKTCQVGGGAVTGAIFSGPLRQGGIVPRETVKKCLERPRDCSNEIIARGGYSFVRPIIDQYISDLRRQASGKYFRISPKLKNDLSRYFRFDLSLVKIAFDINTRHGQHITIGYEIYFTNRIDFATCAGFQLLAHELEHVDQYRRRGGIEPFMSEYVMKSVGQVLSRRSFNVHDYIDIESSAISKGSSVGCPNLVRGSPPHLMPGAVRPPQMGQTCSTPWGRCLMNVVAPFGSQCFCATNGGPIGGVVP
;
A
#
# COMPACT_ATOMS: atom_id res chain seq x y z
N MET A 1 5.74 23.67 6.43
CA MET A 1 7.15 23.24 6.28
C MET A 1 7.15 21.96 5.45
N ARG A 2 7.71 21.99 4.24
CA ARG A 2 7.72 20.84 3.31
C ARG A 2 8.94 19.97 3.61
N GLY A 3 8.72 18.76 4.10
CA GLY A 3 9.76 17.74 4.11
C GLY A 3 10.00 17.27 2.67
N ASN A 4 11.25 17.34 2.21
CA ASN A 4 11.62 16.81 0.90
C ASN A 4 11.51 15.28 0.92
N ASP A 5 10.73 14.73 0.01
CA ASP A 5 10.63 13.29 -0.22
C ASP A 5 12.02 12.76 -0.67
N PRO A 6 12.66 11.88 0.12
CA PRO A 6 14.00 11.37 -0.18
C PRO A 6 14.07 10.58 -1.49
N VAL A 7 12.95 10.00 -1.96
CA VAL A 7 12.88 9.32 -3.27
C VAL A 7 12.87 10.34 -4.40
N CYS A 8 12.20 11.48 -4.19
CA CYS A 8 12.16 12.58 -5.16
C CYS A 8 13.52 13.29 -5.26
N GLU A 9 14.21 13.49 -4.12
CA GLU A 9 15.57 14.05 -4.10
C GLU A 9 16.63 13.08 -4.66
N ALA A 10 16.47 11.77 -4.44
CA ALA A 10 17.31 10.76 -5.09
C ALA A 10 17.18 10.84 -6.63
N ARG A 11 15.95 10.99 -7.15
CA ARG A 11 15.71 11.15 -8.60
C ARG A 11 16.23 12.47 -9.16
N LYS A 12 16.12 13.59 -8.42
CA LYS A 12 16.71 14.88 -8.82
C LYS A 12 18.22 14.81 -8.92
N LYS A 13 18.88 14.19 -7.93
CA LYS A 13 20.34 14.04 -7.95
C LYS A 13 20.79 13.26 -9.18
N THR A 14 20.07 12.21 -9.59
CA THR A 14 20.40 11.45 -10.80
C THR A 14 20.27 12.27 -12.09
N CYS A 15 19.36 13.26 -12.15
CA CYS A 15 19.20 14.13 -13.31
C CYS A 15 20.14 15.35 -13.32
N GLN A 16 20.62 15.82 -12.15
CA GLN A 16 21.49 17.00 -12.06
C GLN A 16 22.97 16.72 -12.33
N VAL A 17 23.41 15.45 -12.37
CA VAL A 17 24.82 15.13 -12.71
C VAL A 17 25.10 15.16 -14.23
N GLY A 18 24.12 15.49 -15.07
CA GLY A 18 24.23 15.45 -16.54
C GLY A 18 24.68 16.73 -17.24
N GLY A 19 25.21 17.73 -16.52
CA GLY A 19 25.49 19.07 -17.08
C GLY A 19 26.94 19.55 -17.02
N GLY A 20 27.89 18.72 -16.62
CA GLY A 20 29.31 19.09 -16.51
C GLY A 20 30.17 18.26 -17.45
N ALA A 21 30.85 18.89 -18.39
CA ALA A 21 31.92 18.28 -19.16
C ALA A 21 33.03 17.84 -18.19
N VAL A 22 33.09 16.54 -17.87
CA VAL A 22 34.18 15.93 -17.12
C VAL A 22 34.87 14.93 -18.02
N THR A 23 35.98 15.36 -18.60
CA THR A 23 37.05 14.52 -19.09
C THR A 23 37.58 13.64 -17.95
N GLY A 24 37.55 12.32 -18.15
CA GLY A 24 38.52 11.40 -17.54
C GLY A 24 38.22 10.91 -16.12
N ALA A 25 37.24 10.03 -15.95
CA ALA A 25 37.32 8.90 -15.01
C ALA A 25 36.38 7.79 -15.48
N ILE A 26 36.98 6.70 -15.94
CA ILE A 26 36.30 5.51 -16.46
C ILE A 26 35.63 4.78 -15.29
N PHE A 27 34.36 5.10 -15.02
CA PHE A 27 33.46 4.18 -14.30
C PHE A 27 32.88 3.19 -15.32
N SER A 28 33.69 2.20 -15.68
CA SER A 28 33.28 1.01 -16.44
C SER A 28 32.54 0.05 -15.51
N GLY A 29 31.28 0.37 -15.19
CA GLY A 29 30.31 -0.55 -14.60
C GLY A 29 29.29 -1.01 -15.65
N PRO A 30 28.93 -2.31 -15.74
CA PRO A 30 28.28 -2.90 -16.91
C PRO A 30 26.79 -2.56 -17.10
N LEU A 31 26.21 -1.66 -16.33
CA LEU A 31 24.78 -1.33 -16.44
C LEU A 31 24.59 0.04 -17.08
N ARG A 32 24.78 0.09 -18.41
CA ARG A 32 24.24 1.17 -19.23
C ARG A 32 22.72 1.24 -19.04
N GLN A 33 22.16 2.45 -19.02
CA GLN A 33 20.72 2.69 -19.01
C GLN A 33 20.05 1.88 -20.14
N GLY A 34 19.23 0.88 -19.78
CA GLY A 34 18.49 0.04 -20.74
C GLY A 34 19.02 -1.39 -20.95
N GLY A 35 20.14 -1.80 -20.34
CA GLY A 35 20.63 -3.18 -20.45
C GLY A 35 19.76 -4.20 -19.69
N ILE A 36 19.51 -5.37 -20.29
CA ILE A 36 18.90 -6.53 -19.62
C ILE A 36 19.82 -6.96 -18.47
N VAL A 37 19.26 -7.06 -17.25
CA VAL A 37 20.01 -7.59 -16.09
C VAL A 37 20.15 -9.11 -16.28
N PRO A 38 21.38 -9.67 -16.26
CA PRO A 38 21.58 -11.11 -16.39
C PRO A 38 20.81 -11.89 -15.32
N ARG A 39 20.22 -13.05 -15.70
CA ARG A 39 19.41 -13.87 -14.78
C ARG A 39 20.19 -14.27 -13.52
N GLU A 40 21.45 -14.62 -13.65
CA GLU A 40 22.35 -14.97 -12.54
C GLU A 40 22.55 -13.81 -11.55
N THR A 41 22.61 -12.58 -12.04
CA THR A 41 22.69 -11.39 -11.18
C THR A 41 21.41 -11.24 -10.37
N VAL A 42 20.25 -11.44 -10.99
CA VAL A 42 18.96 -11.39 -10.29
C VAL A 42 18.86 -12.52 -9.27
N LYS A 43 19.24 -13.75 -9.64
CA LYS A 43 19.23 -14.90 -8.72
C LYS A 43 20.08 -14.63 -7.47
N LYS A 44 21.30 -14.12 -7.63
CA LYS A 44 22.16 -13.72 -6.50
C LYS A 44 21.51 -12.63 -5.65
N CYS A 45 20.82 -11.66 -6.27
CA CYS A 45 20.07 -10.65 -5.54
C CYS A 45 18.87 -11.21 -4.78
N LEU A 46 18.19 -12.22 -5.30
CA LEU A 46 17.09 -12.87 -4.58
C LEU A 46 17.60 -13.68 -3.38
N GLU A 47 18.78 -14.28 -3.50
CA GLU A 47 19.44 -15.02 -2.40
C GLU A 47 20.00 -14.08 -1.33
N ARG A 48 20.48 -12.89 -1.72
CA ARG A 48 21.04 -11.87 -0.80
C ARG A 48 20.52 -10.46 -1.14
N PRO A 49 19.27 -10.13 -0.79
CA PRO A 49 18.65 -8.85 -1.17
C PRO A 49 19.37 -7.62 -0.65
N ARG A 50 20.10 -7.73 0.47
CA ARG A 50 20.86 -6.63 1.07
C ARG A 50 22.08 -6.21 0.25
N ASP A 51 22.58 -7.08 -0.63
CA ASP A 51 23.82 -6.88 -1.38
C ASP A 51 23.58 -6.24 -2.75
N CYS A 52 22.33 -5.98 -3.12
CA CYS A 52 21.99 -5.50 -4.46
C CYS A 52 21.46 -4.08 -4.48
N SER A 53 21.81 -3.34 -5.54
CA SER A 53 21.25 -2.01 -5.76
C SER A 53 19.75 -2.11 -6.04
N ASN A 54 18.99 -1.12 -5.55
CA ASN A 54 17.55 -0.99 -5.81
C ASN A 54 17.21 -1.04 -7.31
N GLU A 55 18.15 -0.63 -8.18
CA GLU A 55 17.96 -0.62 -9.62
C GLU A 55 18.04 -2.01 -10.26
N ILE A 56 19.02 -2.84 -9.86
CA ILE A 56 19.15 -4.24 -10.32
C ILE A 56 17.95 -5.05 -9.84
N ILE A 57 17.55 -4.81 -8.59
CA ILE A 57 16.39 -5.38 -7.94
C ILE A 57 15.09 -5.02 -8.69
N ALA A 58 14.88 -3.73 -8.98
CA ALA A 58 13.66 -3.28 -9.67
C ALA A 58 13.57 -3.78 -11.11
N ARG A 59 14.67 -3.75 -11.87
CA ARG A 59 14.68 -4.19 -13.28
C ARG A 59 14.68 -5.71 -13.42
N GLY A 60 15.47 -6.37 -12.59
CA GLY A 60 15.66 -7.81 -12.62
C GLY A 60 14.49 -8.55 -11.99
N GLY A 61 14.17 -8.25 -10.74
CA GLY A 61 13.20 -9.00 -9.94
C GLY A 61 11.80 -9.00 -10.53
N TYR A 62 11.33 -7.87 -11.03
CA TYR A 62 9.99 -7.77 -11.63
C TYR A 62 9.79 -8.73 -12.80
N SER A 63 10.79 -8.87 -13.68
CA SER A 63 10.67 -9.76 -14.85
C SER A 63 10.41 -11.22 -14.47
N PHE A 64 10.93 -11.68 -13.33
CA PHE A 64 10.72 -13.05 -12.84
C PHE A 64 9.33 -13.27 -12.27
N VAL A 65 8.78 -12.27 -11.58
CA VAL A 65 7.46 -12.37 -10.92
C VAL A 65 6.32 -11.84 -11.78
N ARG A 66 6.63 -11.13 -12.87
CA ARG A 66 5.67 -10.54 -13.78
C ARG A 66 4.59 -11.54 -14.22
N PRO A 67 4.90 -12.77 -14.66
CA PRO A 67 3.85 -13.72 -15.04
C PRO A 67 2.87 -14.04 -13.90
N ILE A 68 3.36 -14.10 -12.65
CA ILE A 68 2.52 -14.35 -11.46
C ILE A 68 1.64 -13.13 -11.17
N ILE A 69 2.22 -11.93 -11.23
CA ILE A 69 1.50 -10.66 -11.03
C ILE A 69 0.44 -10.49 -12.11
N ASP A 70 0.80 -10.66 -13.38
CA ASP A 70 -0.10 -10.50 -14.53
C ASP A 70 -1.25 -11.52 -14.45
N GLN A 71 -0.96 -12.75 -14.04
CA GLN A 71 -1.99 -13.77 -13.83
C GLN A 71 -2.94 -13.40 -12.69
N TYR A 72 -2.44 -12.85 -11.59
CA TYR A 72 -3.27 -12.41 -10.47
C TYR A 72 -4.11 -11.17 -10.83
N ILE A 73 -3.52 -10.16 -11.47
CA ILE A 73 -4.25 -8.98 -11.97
C ILE A 73 -5.33 -9.41 -12.98
N SER A 74 -5.02 -10.35 -13.86
CA SER A 74 -5.99 -10.93 -14.80
C SER A 74 -7.16 -11.61 -14.08
N ASP A 75 -6.90 -12.34 -13.00
CA ASP A 75 -7.94 -12.97 -12.16
C ASP A 75 -8.83 -11.93 -11.49
N LEU A 76 -8.25 -10.90 -10.87
CA LEU A 76 -9.02 -9.79 -10.26
C LEU A 76 -9.91 -9.08 -11.29
N ARG A 77 -9.36 -8.73 -12.45
CA ARG A 77 -10.11 -8.06 -13.53
C ARG A 77 -11.23 -8.93 -14.09
N ARG A 78 -11.00 -10.24 -14.22
CA ARG A 78 -12.04 -11.18 -14.64
C ARG A 78 -13.18 -11.22 -13.63
N GLN A 79 -12.88 -11.29 -12.33
CA GLN A 79 -13.90 -11.28 -11.27
C GLN A 79 -14.69 -9.96 -11.22
N ALA A 80 -14.03 -8.84 -11.50
CA ALA A 80 -14.60 -7.50 -11.50
C ALA A 80 -15.34 -7.13 -12.81
N SER A 81 -15.21 -7.94 -13.87
CA SER A 81 -15.86 -7.69 -15.14
C SER A 81 -17.37 -7.53 -14.97
N GLY A 82 -17.94 -6.43 -15.48
CA GLY A 82 -19.34 -6.08 -15.31
C GLY A 82 -19.75 -5.55 -13.93
N LYS A 83 -18.82 -5.42 -12.97
CA LYS A 83 -19.08 -4.99 -11.59
C LYS A 83 -18.35 -3.70 -11.20
N TYR A 84 -17.75 -2.99 -12.15
CA TYR A 84 -17.07 -1.75 -11.85
C TYR A 84 -18.05 -0.60 -11.59
N PHE A 85 -17.84 0.06 -10.46
CA PHE A 85 -18.50 1.30 -10.06
C PHE A 85 -17.53 2.47 -10.20
N ARG A 86 -18.07 3.63 -10.55
CA ARG A 86 -17.32 4.90 -10.51
C ARG A 86 -17.60 5.59 -9.17
N ILE A 87 -16.62 6.36 -8.71
CA ILE A 87 -16.81 7.25 -7.56
C ILE A 87 -17.96 8.23 -7.88
N SER A 88 -18.96 8.30 -7.02
CA SER A 88 -20.10 9.19 -7.22
C SER A 88 -19.67 10.66 -7.23
N PRO A 89 -20.37 11.57 -7.94
CA PRO A 89 -19.99 12.99 -7.98
C PRO A 89 -19.86 13.63 -6.58
N LYS A 90 -20.76 13.28 -5.66
CA LYS A 90 -20.71 13.73 -4.27
C LYS A 90 -19.43 13.26 -3.58
N LEU A 91 -19.14 11.97 -3.66
CA LEU A 91 -17.95 11.38 -3.04
C LEU A 91 -16.66 11.94 -3.65
N LYS A 92 -16.66 12.17 -4.97
CA LYS A 92 -15.56 12.82 -5.68
C LYS A 92 -15.32 14.23 -5.15
N ASN A 93 -16.37 15.03 -4.96
CA ASN A 93 -16.25 16.37 -4.41
C ASN A 93 -15.66 16.34 -2.99
N ASP A 94 -16.17 15.45 -2.12
CA ASP A 94 -15.71 15.32 -0.74
C ASP A 94 -14.22 14.90 -0.64
N LEU A 95 -13.76 14.05 -1.58
CA LEU A 95 -12.38 13.55 -1.62
C LEU A 95 -11.40 14.45 -2.38
N SER A 96 -11.90 15.28 -3.30
CA SER A 96 -11.06 16.11 -4.19
C SER A 96 -10.10 17.05 -3.46
N ARG A 97 -10.43 17.44 -2.22
CA ARG A 97 -9.55 18.28 -1.39
C ARG A 97 -8.31 17.56 -0.87
N TYR A 98 -8.31 16.23 -0.85
CA TYR A 98 -7.22 15.41 -0.30
C TYR A 98 -6.32 14.78 -1.36
N PHE A 99 -6.84 14.60 -2.57
CA PHE A 99 -6.15 13.92 -3.67
C PHE A 99 -5.98 14.85 -4.86
N ARG A 100 -4.78 14.86 -5.46
CA ARG A 100 -4.43 15.75 -6.58
C ARG A 100 -4.55 15.12 -7.96
N PHE A 101 -5.08 13.90 -8.04
CA PHE A 101 -5.28 13.18 -9.30
C PHE A 101 -6.78 13.13 -9.64
N ASP A 102 -7.09 12.88 -10.91
CA ASP A 102 -8.49 12.79 -11.33
C ASP A 102 -9.14 11.50 -10.84
N LEU A 103 -10.00 11.65 -9.82
CA LEU A 103 -10.80 10.56 -9.25
C LEU A 103 -11.78 9.92 -10.26
N SER A 104 -12.01 10.53 -11.44
CA SER A 104 -12.84 9.90 -12.49
C SER A 104 -12.19 8.67 -13.12
N LEU A 105 -10.86 8.56 -13.02
CA LEU A 105 -10.09 7.42 -13.54
C LEU A 105 -10.23 6.18 -12.66
N VAL A 106 -10.67 6.36 -11.41
CA VAL A 106 -10.76 5.28 -10.42
C VAL A 106 -11.98 4.42 -10.68
N LYS A 107 -11.76 3.09 -10.71
CA LYS A 107 -12.81 2.08 -10.77
C LYS A 107 -12.79 1.26 -9.49
N ILE A 108 -13.97 1.01 -8.95
CA ILE A 108 -14.15 0.24 -7.71
C ILE A 108 -14.94 -1.03 -8.03
N ALA A 109 -14.50 -2.18 -7.54
CA ALA A 109 -15.25 -3.43 -7.59
C ALA A 109 -15.41 -4.00 -6.17
N PHE A 110 -16.56 -4.61 -5.89
CA PHE A 110 -16.87 -5.24 -4.60
C PHE A 110 -17.00 -6.75 -4.76
N ASP A 111 -17.00 -7.45 -3.63
CA ASP A 111 -17.19 -8.90 -3.54
C ASP A 111 -16.14 -9.66 -4.37
N ILE A 112 -14.88 -9.20 -4.31
CA ILE A 112 -13.73 -9.74 -5.05
C ILE A 112 -12.91 -10.68 -4.15
N ASN A 113 -12.64 -11.89 -4.63
CA ASN A 113 -11.75 -12.81 -3.93
C ASN A 113 -10.29 -12.50 -4.25
N THR A 114 -9.63 -11.77 -3.34
CA THR A 114 -8.20 -11.43 -3.43
C THR A 114 -7.28 -12.56 -2.99
N ARG A 115 -7.82 -13.73 -2.63
CA ARG A 115 -7.15 -14.91 -2.04
C ARG A 115 -6.57 -14.72 -0.64
N HIS A 116 -6.16 -13.51 -0.29
CA HIS A 116 -5.66 -13.16 1.05
C HIS A 116 -6.71 -12.48 1.95
N GLY A 117 -7.90 -12.18 1.42
CA GLY A 117 -9.04 -11.66 2.19
C GLY A 117 -8.96 -10.18 2.54
N GLN A 118 -7.91 -9.48 2.12
CA GLN A 118 -7.78 -8.03 2.28
C GLN A 118 -8.15 -7.31 0.98
N HIS A 119 -8.52 -6.04 1.10
CA HIS A 119 -8.74 -5.16 -0.05
C HIS A 119 -7.44 -4.97 -0.83
N ILE A 120 -7.53 -4.52 -2.07
CA ILE A 120 -6.33 -4.30 -2.85
C ILE A 120 -6.53 -3.24 -3.92
N THR A 121 -5.51 -2.40 -4.09
CA THR A 121 -5.45 -1.39 -5.14
C THR A 121 -4.36 -1.72 -6.15
N ILE A 122 -4.71 -1.69 -7.44
CA ILE A 122 -3.80 -1.91 -8.57
C ILE A 122 -3.96 -0.76 -9.57
N GLY A 123 -3.01 0.17 -9.57
CA GLY A 123 -3.09 1.37 -10.42
C GLY A 123 -4.30 2.23 -10.04
N TYR A 124 -5.30 2.32 -10.92
CA TYR A 124 -6.56 3.04 -10.69
C TYR A 124 -7.76 2.13 -10.39
N GLU A 125 -7.50 0.84 -10.13
CA GLU A 125 -8.55 -0.16 -9.88
C GLU A 125 -8.48 -0.59 -8.41
N ILE A 126 -9.58 -0.45 -7.68
CA ILE A 126 -9.71 -0.81 -6.26
C ILE A 126 -10.66 -2.02 -6.17
N TYR A 127 -10.22 -3.07 -5.48
CA TYR A 127 -10.94 -4.32 -5.33
C TYR A 127 -11.23 -4.56 -3.84
N PHE A 128 -12.48 -4.39 -3.44
CA PHE A 128 -12.96 -4.70 -2.09
C PHE A 128 -13.44 -6.14 -2.00
N THR A 129 -13.17 -6.80 -0.88
CA THR A 129 -13.53 -8.20 -0.63
C THR A 129 -14.97 -8.37 -0.19
N ASN A 130 -15.61 -7.28 0.22
CA ASN A 130 -17.01 -7.17 0.60
C ASN A 130 -17.54 -5.78 0.24
N ARG A 131 -18.85 -5.57 0.34
CA ARG A 131 -19.46 -4.25 0.15
C ARG A 131 -19.10 -3.29 1.28
N ILE A 132 -18.81 -2.03 0.91
CA ILE A 132 -18.44 -0.95 1.83
C ILE A 132 -19.45 0.19 1.71
N ASP A 133 -19.93 0.68 2.85
CA ASP A 133 -20.73 1.91 2.89
C ASP A 133 -19.84 3.15 3.08
N PHE A 134 -19.58 3.86 1.98
CA PHE A 134 -18.78 5.08 1.96
C PHE A 134 -19.46 6.31 2.61
N ALA A 135 -20.72 6.21 3.02
CA ALA A 135 -21.37 7.26 3.81
C ALA A 135 -20.96 7.21 5.28
N THR A 136 -20.48 6.07 5.77
CA THR A 136 -19.93 5.93 7.12
C THR A 136 -18.51 6.50 7.18
N CYS A 137 -18.07 6.92 8.36
CA CYS A 137 -16.69 7.39 8.52
C CYS A 137 -15.68 6.28 8.22
N ALA A 138 -15.91 5.05 8.73
CA ALA A 138 -15.03 3.92 8.48
C ALA A 138 -14.90 3.60 6.98
N GLY A 139 -16.01 3.54 6.24
CA GLY A 139 -15.97 3.29 4.80
C GLY A 139 -15.30 4.43 4.03
N PHE A 140 -15.53 5.68 4.42
CA PHE A 140 -14.89 6.84 3.79
C PHE A 140 -13.37 6.87 4.02
N GLN A 141 -12.93 6.62 5.25
CA GLN A 141 -11.51 6.56 5.60
C GLN A 141 -10.82 5.37 4.93
N LEU A 142 -11.51 4.23 4.83
CA LEU A 142 -11.02 3.07 4.08
C LEU A 142 -10.86 3.40 2.59
N LEU A 143 -11.83 4.05 1.95
CA LEU A 143 -11.68 4.47 0.57
C LEU A 143 -10.51 5.46 0.40
N ALA A 144 -10.33 6.39 1.34
CA ALA A 144 -9.19 7.30 1.32
C ALA A 144 -7.85 6.58 1.48
N HIS A 145 -7.79 5.53 2.30
CA HIS A 145 -6.62 4.65 2.40
C HIS A 145 -6.29 4.02 1.04
N GLU A 146 -7.27 3.41 0.37
CA GLU A 146 -7.06 2.82 -0.97
C GLU A 146 -6.67 3.85 -2.03
N LEU A 147 -7.24 5.06 -1.98
CA LEU A 147 -6.87 6.15 -2.89
C LEU A 147 -5.45 6.68 -2.66
N GLU A 148 -4.88 6.54 -1.46
CA GLU A 148 -3.46 6.81 -1.24
C GLU A 148 -2.59 5.84 -2.04
N HIS A 149 -2.96 4.56 -2.10
CA HIS A 149 -2.26 3.60 -2.97
C HIS A 149 -2.34 4.01 -4.44
N VAL A 150 -3.50 4.47 -4.92
CA VAL A 150 -3.63 5.02 -6.29
C VAL A 150 -2.64 6.16 -6.52
N ASP A 151 -2.51 7.11 -5.60
CA ASP A 151 -1.55 8.20 -5.72
C ASP A 151 -0.09 7.72 -5.64
N GLN A 152 0.20 6.69 -4.85
CA GLN A 152 1.52 6.07 -4.79
C GLN A 152 1.90 5.40 -6.12
N TYR A 153 0.98 4.67 -6.76
CA TYR A 153 1.18 4.14 -8.12
C TYR A 153 1.50 5.27 -9.09
N ARG A 154 0.72 6.35 -9.06
CA ARG A 154 0.92 7.53 -9.92
C ARG A 154 2.30 8.17 -9.72
N ARG A 155 2.70 8.43 -8.46
CA ARG A 155 4.00 9.03 -8.13
C ARG A 155 5.19 8.15 -8.53
N ARG A 156 5.01 6.82 -8.51
CA ARG A 156 6.08 5.85 -8.82
C ARG A 156 6.18 5.49 -10.30
N GLY A 157 5.25 5.93 -11.14
CA GLY A 157 5.29 5.72 -12.59
C GLY A 157 4.45 4.54 -13.07
N GLY A 158 3.41 4.15 -12.31
CA GLY A 158 2.45 3.13 -12.70
C GLY A 158 2.63 1.80 -12.00
N ILE A 159 1.97 0.77 -12.53
CA ILE A 159 1.86 -0.56 -11.91
C ILE A 159 3.22 -1.24 -11.84
N GLU A 160 3.97 -1.31 -12.96
CA GLU A 160 5.22 -2.07 -13.00
C GLU A 160 6.25 -1.53 -11.99
N PRO A 161 6.59 -0.23 -11.94
CA PRO A 161 7.59 0.26 -10.99
C PRO A 161 7.18 0.09 -9.53
N PHE A 162 5.89 0.29 -9.21
CA PHE A 162 5.37 0.12 -7.86
C PHE A 162 5.41 -1.34 -7.40
N MET A 163 4.90 -2.25 -8.23
CA MET A 163 4.87 -3.68 -7.93
C MET A 163 6.26 -4.29 -7.89
N SER A 164 7.21 -3.76 -8.68
CA SER A 164 8.62 -4.16 -8.62
C SER A 164 9.21 -3.90 -7.25
N GLU A 165 9.03 -2.68 -6.72
CA GLU A 165 9.50 -2.33 -5.38
C GLU A 165 8.79 -3.19 -4.32
N TYR A 166 7.49 -3.41 -4.49
CA TYR A 166 6.69 -4.19 -3.55
C TYR A 166 7.14 -5.65 -3.47
N VAL A 167 7.15 -6.34 -4.62
CA VAL A 167 7.52 -7.76 -4.65
C VAL A 167 8.95 -7.94 -4.15
N MET A 168 9.86 -7.01 -4.43
CA MET A 168 11.23 -7.13 -3.95
C MET A 168 11.37 -7.07 -2.43
N LYS A 169 10.45 -6.38 -1.74
CA LYS A 169 10.41 -6.37 -0.27
C LYS A 169 9.66 -7.58 0.29
N SER A 170 8.81 -8.22 -0.52
CA SER A 170 7.94 -9.33 -0.12
C SER A 170 8.29 -10.69 -0.76
N VAL A 171 9.42 -10.82 -1.47
CA VAL A 171 9.78 -12.01 -2.29
C VAL A 171 9.62 -13.32 -1.53
N GLY A 172 10.05 -13.36 -0.26
CA GLY A 172 9.94 -14.57 0.57
C GLY A 172 8.49 -15.02 0.81
N GLN A 173 7.54 -14.09 0.87
CA GLN A 173 6.12 -14.37 1.10
C GLN A 173 5.35 -14.63 -0.21
N VAL A 174 5.70 -13.93 -1.30
CA VAL A 174 5.06 -14.11 -2.62
C VAL A 174 5.33 -15.50 -3.18
N LEU A 175 6.56 -16.00 -3.05
CA LEU A 175 6.94 -17.32 -3.56
C LEU A 175 6.25 -18.47 -2.81
N SER A 176 5.99 -18.32 -1.51
CA SER A 176 5.38 -19.37 -0.69
C SER A 176 3.85 -19.42 -0.84
N ARG A 177 3.18 -18.27 -1.02
CA ARG A 177 1.70 -18.21 -1.02
C ARG A 177 1.06 -18.11 -2.39
N ARG A 178 1.84 -17.85 -3.46
CA ARG A 178 1.33 -17.55 -4.82
C ARG A 178 0.23 -16.46 -4.84
N SER A 179 0.20 -15.65 -3.80
CA SER A 179 -0.64 -14.47 -3.63
C SER A 179 0.27 -13.37 -3.12
N PHE A 180 -0.09 -12.13 -3.43
CA PHE A 180 0.57 -10.97 -2.85
C PHE A 180 -0.45 -10.25 -1.99
N ASN A 181 -0.03 -9.89 -0.79
CA ASN A 181 -0.77 -8.97 0.06
C ASN A 181 0.00 -7.65 0.03
N VAL A 182 -0.59 -6.54 -0.43
CA VAL A 182 0.07 -5.22 -0.46
C VAL A 182 0.21 -4.61 0.95
N HIS A 183 -0.56 -5.13 1.92
CA HIS A 183 -0.61 -4.57 3.27
C HIS A 183 0.42 -5.13 4.27
N ASP A 184 1.36 -5.96 3.81
CA ASP A 184 2.41 -6.49 4.69
C ASP A 184 3.60 -5.51 4.82
N TYR A 185 3.60 -4.37 4.10
CA TYR A 185 4.71 -3.43 4.11
C TYR A 185 4.45 -2.15 4.91
N ILE A 186 5.17 -2.03 6.02
CA ILE A 186 4.96 -1.01 7.06
C ILE A 186 4.98 0.42 6.51
N ASP A 187 5.90 0.84 5.65
CA ASP A 187 5.95 2.27 5.28
C ASP A 187 4.86 2.67 4.28
N ILE A 188 4.53 1.76 3.34
CA ILE A 188 3.49 1.98 2.32
C ILE A 188 2.13 2.04 3.01
N GLU A 189 1.90 1.10 3.92
CA GLU A 189 0.69 1.03 4.73
C GLU A 189 0.59 2.15 5.74
N SER A 190 1.69 2.52 6.41
CA SER A 190 1.70 3.62 7.36
C SER A 190 1.28 4.93 6.70
N SER A 191 1.74 5.19 5.47
CA SER A 191 1.31 6.36 4.69
C SER A 191 -0.18 6.31 4.37
N ALA A 192 -0.70 5.15 3.96
CA ALA A 192 -2.11 4.96 3.63
C ALA A 192 -3.03 5.05 4.86
N ILE A 193 -2.64 4.45 5.99
CA ILE A 193 -3.33 4.53 7.29
C ILE A 193 -3.34 5.98 7.81
N SER A 194 -2.20 6.67 7.74
CA SER A 194 -2.09 8.07 8.13
C SER A 194 -2.99 8.94 7.26
N LYS A 195 -3.01 8.72 5.94
CA LYS A 195 -3.89 9.44 5.03
C LYS A 195 -5.36 9.18 5.35
N GLY A 196 -5.77 7.92 5.46
CA GLY A 196 -7.14 7.54 5.78
C GLY A 196 -7.62 8.19 7.08
N SER A 197 -6.79 8.18 8.13
CA SER A 197 -7.10 8.81 9.42
C SER A 197 -7.15 10.35 9.36
N SER A 198 -6.38 10.98 8.46
CA SER A 198 -6.35 12.44 8.30
C SER A 198 -7.57 13.00 7.57
N VAL A 199 -8.31 12.15 6.88
CA VAL A 199 -9.47 12.52 6.09
C VAL A 199 -10.69 12.60 7.03
N GLY A 200 -11.18 13.82 7.27
CA GLY A 200 -12.37 14.05 8.08
C GLY A 200 -13.61 13.40 7.45
N CYS A 201 -14.45 12.78 8.28
CA CYS A 201 -15.66 12.09 7.83
C CYS A 201 -16.61 13.07 7.10
N PRO A 202 -17.24 12.69 5.97
CA PRO A 202 -18.22 13.50 5.29
C PRO A 202 -19.40 13.75 6.25
N ASN A 203 -19.89 15.00 6.25
CA ASN A 203 -20.87 15.57 7.19
C ASN A 203 -21.81 14.54 7.84
N LEU A 204 -21.44 14.05 9.02
CA LEU A 204 -22.36 13.50 10.01
C LEU A 204 -23.20 14.61 10.70
N VAL A 205 -23.29 15.80 10.09
CA VAL A 205 -23.91 16.98 10.69
C VAL A 205 -24.94 17.57 9.74
N ARG A 206 -26.22 17.26 9.99
CA ARG A 206 -27.35 18.22 10.13
C ARG A 206 -28.70 17.50 10.29
N GLY A 207 -28.78 16.57 11.23
CA GLY A 207 -29.99 16.45 12.04
C GLY A 207 -29.67 17.14 13.35
N SER A 208 -30.32 18.25 13.67
CA SER A 208 -30.23 18.81 15.02
C SER A 208 -30.58 17.70 16.01
N PRO A 209 -29.71 17.34 16.97
CA PRO A 209 -30.18 16.57 18.10
C PRO A 209 -31.14 17.48 18.90
N PRO A 210 -32.26 16.98 19.46
CA PRO A 210 -32.81 17.64 20.63
C PRO A 210 -31.67 17.77 21.62
N HIS A 211 -31.48 18.94 22.24
CA HIS A 211 -30.44 19.22 23.23
C HIS A 211 -30.20 18.03 24.17
N LEU A 212 -29.30 17.14 23.79
CA LEU A 212 -28.67 16.18 24.65
C LEU A 212 -27.34 16.82 24.95
N MET A 213 -27.19 17.18 26.21
CA MET A 213 -25.94 17.60 26.84
C MET A 213 -24.77 16.79 26.26
N PRO A 214 -23.57 17.38 26.11
CA PRO A 214 -22.41 16.68 25.60
C PRO A 214 -22.11 15.48 26.50
N GLY A 215 -22.61 14.32 26.09
CA GLY A 215 -22.18 13.04 26.63
C GLY A 215 -20.72 12.93 26.26
N ALA A 216 -19.86 12.92 27.28
CA ALA A 216 -18.42 12.82 27.11
C ALA A 216 -18.10 11.73 26.09
N VAL A 217 -17.52 12.12 24.96
CA VAL A 217 -16.89 11.17 24.03
C VAL A 217 -15.82 10.47 24.84
N ARG A 218 -16.11 9.23 25.25
CA ARG A 218 -15.13 8.44 26.00
C ARG A 218 -13.90 8.30 25.09
N PRO A 219 -12.70 8.68 25.56
CA PRO A 219 -11.50 8.47 24.78
C PRO A 219 -11.42 6.98 24.39
N PRO A 220 -10.94 6.68 23.16
CA PRO A 220 -10.81 5.31 22.71
C PRO A 220 -10.04 4.52 23.77
N GLN A 221 -10.59 3.37 24.16
CA GLN A 221 -9.93 2.51 25.12
C GLN A 221 -8.64 1.98 24.48
N MET A 222 -7.56 2.00 25.25
CA MET A 222 -6.22 1.67 24.81
C MET A 222 -5.75 0.42 25.56
N GLY A 223 -5.26 -0.58 24.84
CA GLY A 223 -4.81 -1.85 25.40
C GLY A 223 -3.34 -2.13 25.09
N GLN A 224 -2.67 -2.86 25.98
CA GLN A 224 -1.27 -3.29 25.84
C GLN A 224 -1.14 -4.81 25.68
N THR A 225 -2.25 -5.51 25.49
CA THR A 225 -2.26 -6.96 25.34
C THR A 225 -2.80 -7.33 23.97
N CYS A 226 -2.21 -8.33 23.35
CA CYS A 226 -2.69 -8.92 22.11
C CYS A 226 -3.36 -10.27 22.42
N SER A 227 -4.65 -10.40 22.13
CA SER A 227 -5.38 -11.67 22.25
C SER A 227 -5.28 -12.46 20.96
N THR A 228 -4.71 -13.65 21.06
CA THR A 228 -4.54 -14.62 19.96
C THR A 228 -5.36 -15.89 20.26
N PRO A 229 -5.55 -16.79 19.28
CA PRO A 229 -6.22 -18.07 19.52
C PRO A 229 -5.56 -18.96 20.58
N TRP A 230 -4.27 -18.74 20.87
CA TRP A 230 -3.49 -19.57 21.81
C TRP A 230 -3.19 -18.89 23.14
N GLY A 231 -3.71 -17.69 23.37
CA GLY A 231 -3.50 -16.95 24.61
C GLY A 231 -3.27 -15.46 24.38
N ARG A 232 -2.69 -14.79 25.38
CA ARG A 232 -2.41 -13.35 25.36
C ARG A 232 -0.92 -13.10 25.49
N CYS A 233 -0.40 -12.10 24.79
CA CYS A 233 0.93 -11.57 25.03
C CYS A 233 0.89 -10.08 25.34
N LEU A 234 1.88 -9.59 26.09
CA LEU A 234 2.11 -8.17 26.25
C LEU A 234 2.77 -7.59 25.01
N MET A 235 2.30 -6.42 24.60
CA MET A 235 2.91 -5.60 23.57
C MET A 235 3.76 -4.52 24.24
N ASN A 236 4.89 -4.16 23.63
CA ASN A 236 5.69 -3.01 24.06
C ASN A 236 5.10 -1.66 23.61
N VAL A 237 3.90 -1.67 23.03
CA VAL A 237 3.18 -0.51 22.52
C VAL A 237 1.73 -0.57 22.97
N VAL A 238 1.13 0.61 23.19
CA VAL A 238 -0.31 0.73 23.47
C VAL A 238 -1.04 0.96 22.16
N ALA A 239 -2.11 0.21 21.91
CA ALA A 239 -2.92 0.36 20.70
C ALA A 239 -4.42 0.42 21.05
N PRO A 240 -5.25 1.04 20.20
CA PRO A 240 -6.70 1.08 20.40
C PRO A 240 -7.30 -0.32 20.43
N PHE A 241 -8.33 -0.52 21.25
CA PHE A 241 -9.12 -1.76 21.27
C PHE A 241 -9.63 -2.10 19.85
N GLY A 242 -9.55 -3.37 19.48
CA GLY A 242 -9.89 -3.88 18.15
C GLY A 242 -8.76 -3.80 17.10
N SER A 243 -7.63 -3.16 17.41
CA SER A 243 -6.49 -3.11 16.49
C SER A 243 -5.85 -4.49 16.29
N GLN A 244 -5.35 -4.78 15.09
CA GLN A 244 -4.56 -5.99 14.83
C GLN A 244 -3.21 -5.90 15.54
N CYS A 245 -2.75 -7.03 16.07
CA CYS A 245 -1.49 -7.13 16.81
C CYS A 245 -0.84 -8.50 16.61
N PHE A 246 0.41 -8.66 17.06
CA PHE A 246 1.17 -9.90 16.91
C PHE A 246 1.90 -10.28 18.21
N CYS A 247 1.91 -11.56 18.52
CA CYS A 247 2.67 -12.16 19.62
C CYS A 247 3.87 -12.93 19.09
N ALA A 248 5.06 -12.63 19.60
CA ALA A 248 6.26 -13.42 19.32
C ALA A 248 6.18 -14.78 20.02
N THR A 249 6.37 -15.88 19.27
CA THR A 249 6.49 -17.23 19.83
C THR A 249 7.69 -17.94 19.24
N ASN A 250 8.10 -19.07 19.83
CA ASN A 250 9.18 -19.91 19.30
C ASN A 250 8.87 -20.46 17.89
N GLY A 251 7.59 -20.52 17.50
CA GLY A 251 7.15 -20.91 16.16
C GLY A 251 6.97 -19.76 15.18
N GLY A 252 7.31 -18.52 15.57
CA GLY A 252 7.09 -17.30 14.79
C GLY A 252 5.99 -16.39 15.35
N PRO A 253 5.73 -15.24 14.71
CA PRO A 253 4.71 -14.31 15.16
C PRO A 253 3.30 -14.85 14.90
N ILE A 254 2.43 -14.71 15.88
CA ILE A 254 1.03 -15.11 15.83
C ILE A 254 0.15 -13.86 15.85
N GLY A 255 -0.78 -13.75 14.90
CA GLY A 255 -1.72 -12.63 14.84
C GLY A 255 -2.85 -12.70 15.86
N GLY A 256 -3.34 -11.53 16.28
CA GLY A 256 -4.43 -11.36 17.23
C GLY A 256 -5.08 -9.99 17.16
N VAL A 257 -5.90 -9.67 18.16
CA VAL A 257 -6.54 -8.35 18.33
C VAL A 257 -6.33 -7.81 19.74
N VAL A 258 -6.24 -6.49 19.87
CA VAL A 258 -6.25 -5.83 21.17
C VAL A 258 -7.66 -5.95 21.76
N PRO A 259 -7.85 -6.74 22.83
CA PRO A 259 -9.16 -6.97 23.42
C PRO A 259 -9.68 -5.75 24.15
#